data_AF-A0A450S204-F1
#
_entry.id   AF-A0A450S204-F1
#
_cell.length_a   1.000
_cell.length_b   1.000
_cell.length_c   1.000
_cell.angle_alpha   90.00
_cell.angle_beta   90.00
_cell.angle_gamma   90.00
#
_symmetry.space_group_name_H-M   'P 1'
#
loop_
_entity.id
_entity.type
_entity.pdbx_description
1 polymer ?
#
loop_
_entity_poly.entity_id
_entity_poly.type
_entity_poly.pdbx_seq_one_letter_code
_entity_poly.pdbx_strand_id
1 'polypeptide(L)'
;MYAFHAAISIRYWFAIAIDIAIRYRYRSYPALSIASSDIDSDPERTTTPVAACRAVSFVDRQWNEVAVQNMIHIPDDITETVGRALAEDVGSGDITGALLPADLQASAELISRESAVLCGIPWFDAVFAQLCARIETDWALADGADITANQTICRLTGPAAPLLTGERTALNFLQTLSGTATLAREYANAVRGTGTRILDTRKTLPGLRTAQKYAVRCGGCHNHRLGLYDGVLIKENHILAAGSLPTAVRLARAGNPGIPVEVEVESLEELRAALASGADIILLDNLPIETIKEAVAINAGQAKLEISGGVERQELWRLARTGADYISVGSLTKHVRAVDFSLRVTPDRFPGQPSR
;
A
#
# COMPACT_ATOMS: atom_id res chain seq x y z
N MET A 1 29.01 -36.78 -19.93
CA MET A 1 27.55 -36.90 -20.12
C MET A 1 26.71 -35.82 -19.42
N TYR A 2 27.31 -34.88 -18.66
CA TYR A 2 26.58 -33.78 -18.00
C TYR A 2 26.52 -32.45 -18.78
N ALA A 3 27.37 -32.26 -19.81
CA ALA A 3 27.38 -31.02 -20.61
C ALA A 3 26.31 -30.97 -21.72
N PHE A 4 25.68 -32.10 -22.06
CA PHE A 4 24.71 -32.17 -23.18
C PHE A 4 23.26 -31.89 -22.75
N HIS A 5 22.93 -32.04 -21.46
CA HIS A 5 21.59 -31.78 -20.93
C HIS A 5 21.32 -30.29 -20.61
N ALA A 6 22.37 -29.49 -20.34
CA ALA A 6 22.21 -28.06 -20.06
C ALA A 6 21.87 -27.23 -21.32
N ALA A 7 22.39 -27.64 -22.49
CA ALA A 7 22.18 -26.91 -23.75
C ALA A 7 20.76 -27.04 -24.33
N ILE A 8 20.05 -28.14 -24.02
CA ILE A 8 18.68 -28.39 -24.49
C ILE A 8 17.65 -27.60 -23.68
N SER A 9 17.92 -27.36 -22.38
CA SER A 9 17.01 -26.61 -21.50
C SER A 9 16.97 -25.11 -21.84
N ILE A 10 18.14 -24.50 -22.16
CA ILE A 10 18.22 -23.06 -22.46
C ILE A 10 17.51 -22.69 -23.77
N ARG A 11 17.55 -23.56 -24.79
CA ARG A 11 16.84 -23.34 -26.06
C ARG A 11 15.32 -23.44 -25.91
N TYR A 12 14.83 -24.30 -25.00
CA TYR A 12 13.39 -24.45 -24.74
C TYR A 12 12.81 -23.22 -24.02
N TRP A 13 13.54 -22.63 -23.07
CA TRP A 13 13.12 -21.41 -22.37
C TRP A 13 13.13 -20.17 -23.27
N PHE A 14 14.08 -20.07 -24.20
CA PHE A 14 14.11 -18.96 -25.17
C PHE A 14 12.93 -18.99 -26.15
N ALA A 15 12.49 -20.17 -26.58
CA ALA A 15 11.35 -20.32 -27.49
C ALA A 15 10.02 -19.92 -26.81
N ILE A 16 9.83 -20.26 -25.53
CA ILE A 16 8.64 -19.90 -24.75
C ILE A 16 8.60 -18.38 -24.49
N ALA A 17 9.74 -17.76 -24.19
CA ALA A 17 9.82 -16.31 -23.96
C ALA A 17 9.47 -15.50 -25.22
N ILE A 18 9.87 -15.98 -26.41
CA ILE A 18 9.54 -15.34 -27.69
C ILE A 18 8.05 -15.52 -28.03
N ASP A 19 7.44 -16.68 -27.78
CA ASP A 19 6.01 -16.90 -28.04
C ASP A 19 5.12 -16.03 -27.12
N ILE A 20 5.54 -15.81 -25.87
CA ILE A 20 4.87 -14.88 -24.95
C ILE A 20 5.02 -13.42 -25.41
N ALA A 21 6.21 -13.02 -25.86
CA ALA A 21 6.46 -11.65 -26.34
C ALA A 21 5.68 -11.34 -27.64
N ILE A 22 5.45 -12.33 -28.50
CA ILE A 22 4.65 -12.17 -29.73
C ILE A 22 3.15 -12.10 -29.41
N ARG A 23 2.64 -12.88 -28.46
CA ARG A 23 1.20 -12.87 -28.09
C ARG A 23 0.73 -11.58 -27.42
N TYR A 24 1.61 -10.83 -26.75
CA TYR A 24 1.23 -9.60 -26.04
C TYR A 24 1.38 -8.30 -26.86
N ARG A 25 1.81 -8.37 -28.13
CA ARG A 25 2.09 -7.16 -28.94
C ARG A 25 0.91 -6.61 -29.75
N TYR A 26 -0.31 -7.12 -29.58
CA TYR A 26 -1.50 -6.58 -30.25
C TYR A 26 -2.70 -6.46 -29.31
N ARG A 27 -2.82 -5.30 -28.64
CA ARG A 27 -4.10 -4.73 -28.26
C ARG A 27 -4.02 -3.20 -28.41
N SER A 28 -4.33 -2.75 -29.62
CA SER A 28 -4.42 -1.35 -30.01
C SER A 28 -5.68 -0.71 -29.42
N TYR A 29 -5.54 0.46 -28.79
CA TYR A 29 -6.66 1.36 -28.48
C TYR A 29 -6.68 2.50 -29.53
N PRO A 30 -7.86 2.96 -29.99
CA PRO A 30 -7.95 3.92 -31.10
C PRO A 30 -7.61 5.36 -30.66
N ALA A 31 -6.89 6.07 -31.54
CA ALA A 31 -6.55 7.48 -31.42
C ALA A 31 -7.77 8.38 -31.71
N LEU A 32 -8.03 9.32 -30.81
CA LEU A 32 -8.97 10.43 -31.02
C LEU A 32 -8.34 11.48 -31.94
N SER A 33 -9.01 11.75 -33.07
CA SER A 33 -8.69 12.82 -34.00
C SER A 33 -9.15 14.17 -33.44
N ILE A 34 -8.27 15.15 -33.35
CA ILE A 34 -8.64 16.56 -33.20
C ILE A 34 -8.33 17.26 -34.52
N ALA A 35 -9.38 17.83 -35.11
CA ALA A 35 -9.34 18.55 -36.37
C ALA A 35 -8.63 19.90 -36.23
N SER A 36 -7.92 20.25 -37.30
CA SER A 36 -7.22 21.53 -37.51
C SER A 36 -8.12 22.53 -38.25
N SER A 37 -8.25 23.74 -37.69
CA SER A 37 -8.65 25.00 -38.33
C SER A 37 -8.42 26.09 -37.25
N ASP A 38 -7.84 27.27 -37.43
CA ASP A 38 -7.50 28.09 -38.58
C ASP A 38 -6.31 28.99 -38.22
N ILE A 39 -5.66 29.48 -39.27
CA ILE A 39 -4.64 30.54 -39.28
C ILE A 39 -5.33 31.89 -39.15
N ASP A 40 -4.86 32.76 -38.25
CA ASP A 40 -4.90 34.20 -38.52
C ASP A 40 -3.73 34.95 -37.87
N SER A 41 -3.32 35.98 -38.58
CA SER A 41 -2.08 36.77 -38.52
C SER A 41 -2.08 37.91 -37.50
N ASP A 42 -0.91 38.24 -36.93
CA ASP A 42 -0.32 39.60 -36.99
C ASP A 42 1.14 39.62 -36.43
N PRO A 43 2.14 40.22 -37.12
CA PRO A 43 3.51 40.34 -36.64
C PRO A 43 3.83 41.77 -36.15
N GLU A 44 4.55 41.89 -35.02
CA GLU A 44 5.52 42.96 -34.67
C GLU A 44 5.54 43.26 -33.17
N ARG A 45 6.56 42.76 -32.46
CA ARG A 45 7.30 43.57 -31.47
C ARG A 45 8.62 42.92 -31.11
N THR A 46 9.69 43.57 -31.54
CA THR A 46 11.08 43.37 -31.16
C THR A 46 11.34 43.88 -29.74
N THR A 47 11.97 43.07 -28.88
CA THR A 47 12.97 43.49 -27.87
C THR A 47 13.69 42.26 -27.28
N THR A 48 15.01 42.20 -27.42
CA THR A 48 15.94 41.31 -26.68
C THR A 48 16.37 41.97 -25.34
N PRO A 49 17.22 41.34 -24.49
CA PRO A 49 16.93 40.26 -23.56
C PRO A 49 17.13 40.71 -22.08
N VAL A 50 16.39 40.14 -21.13
CA VAL A 50 16.68 40.35 -19.69
C VAL A 50 16.77 39.01 -18.98
N ALA A 51 17.97 38.75 -18.47
CA ALA A 51 18.30 37.66 -17.59
C ALA A 51 17.63 37.81 -16.22
N ALA A 52 17.47 36.66 -15.57
CA ALA A 52 17.16 36.46 -14.15
C ALA A 52 15.68 36.56 -13.72
N CYS A 53 15.03 35.39 -13.61
CA CYS A 53 14.43 35.01 -12.34
C CYS A 53 14.38 33.48 -12.16
N ARG A 54 15.38 33.02 -11.39
CA ARG A 54 15.44 31.83 -10.52
C ARG A 54 14.62 30.59 -10.89
N ALA A 55 15.38 29.53 -11.18
CA ALA A 55 15.01 28.13 -11.04
C ALA A 55 14.14 27.88 -9.80
N VAL A 56 12.89 27.47 -10.03
CA VAL A 56 12.09 26.75 -9.05
C VAL A 56 12.71 25.35 -8.97
N SER A 57 13.33 25.06 -7.84
CA SER A 57 14.13 23.85 -7.61
C SER A 57 13.28 22.58 -7.70
N PHE A 58 13.81 21.63 -8.47
CA PHE A 58 13.34 20.27 -8.80
C PHE A 58 13.07 19.33 -7.60
N VAL A 59 13.06 19.82 -6.36
CA VAL A 59 13.11 19.01 -5.13
C VAL A 59 11.72 18.56 -4.63
N ASP A 60 10.62 19.14 -5.12
CA ASP A 60 9.27 18.85 -4.60
C ASP A 60 8.52 17.70 -5.31
N ARG A 61 9.04 17.15 -6.41
CA ARG A 61 8.35 16.12 -7.21
C ARG A 61 8.49 14.68 -6.71
N GLN A 62 9.27 14.42 -5.67
CA GLN A 62 9.80 13.06 -5.49
C GLN A 62 8.78 11.99 -5.08
N TRP A 63 7.61 12.33 -4.53
CA TRP A 63 6.45 11.43 -4.43
C TRP A 63 5.17 12.28 -4.25
N ASN A 64 4.56 12.73 -5.36
CA ASN A 64 3.30 13.51 -5.44
C ASN A 64 3.11 14.63 -4.38
N GLU A 65 3.42 15.86 -4.80
CA GLU A 65 3.28 17.13 -4.07
C GLU A 65 2.00 17.25 -3.23
N VAL A 66 2.20 17.27 -1.90
CA VAL A 66 1.64 18.10 -0.81
C VAL A 66 0.14 18.47 -0.75
N ALA A 67 -0.63 18.47 -1.84
CA ALA A 67 -2.08 18.72 -1.82
C ALA A 67 -2.93 17.44 -1.98
N VAL A 68 -2.37 16.36 -2.54
CA VAL A 68 -3.05 15.04 -2.68
C VAL A 68 -2.81 14.14 -1.45
N GLN A 69 -1.96 14.57 -0.51
CA GLN A 69 -1.41 13.73 0.56
C GLN A 69 -2.41 13.24 1.62
N ASN A 70 -3.65 13.72 1.62
CA ASN A 70 -4.69 13.32 2.59
C ASN A 70 -5.79 12.43 2.01
N MET A 71 -5.82 12.18 0.69
CA MET A 71 -6.76 11.21 0.15
C MET A 71 -6.17 9.80 0.21
N ILE A 72 -6.71 8.99 1.11
CA ILE A 72 -6.43 7.56 1.14
C ILE A 72 -7.06 6.97 -0.13
N HIS A 73 -6.23 6.59 -1.10
CA HIS A 73 -6.69 5.97 -2.34
C HIS A 73 -7.27 4.58 -2.04
N ILE A 74 -8.53 4.38 -2.41
CA ILE A 74 -9.22 3.10 -2.29
C ILE A 74 -8.69 2.17 -3.39
N PRO A 75 -8.19 0.96 -3.06
CA PRO A 75 -7.69 0.04 -4.07
C PRO A 75 -8.74 -0.45 -5.06
N ASP A 76 -8.34 -0.62 -6.32
CA ASP A 76 -9.21 -1.12 -7.39
C ASP A 76 -9.48 -2.64 -7.31
N ASP A 77 -8.71 -3.38 -6.50
CA ASP A 77 -8.75 -4.85 -6.41
C ASP A 77 -9.67 -5.40 -5.31
N ILE A 78 -10.51 -4.55 -4.70
CA ILE A 78 -11.43 -4.91 -3.62
C ILE A 78 -12.43 -5.98 -4.09
N THR A 79 -13.10 -5.76 -5.22
CA THR A 79 -14.12 -6.69 -5.74
C THR A 79 -13.53 -8.07 -5.97
N GLU A 80 -12.35 -8.16 -6.59
CA GLU A 80 -11.66 -9.44 -6.83
C GLU A 80 -11.28 -10.12 -5.51
N THR A 81 -10.70 -9.37 -4.58
CA THR A 81 -10.20 -9.92 -3.31
C THR A 81 -11.34 -10.41 -2.42
N VAL A 82 -12.43 -9.65 -2.35
CA VAL A 82 -13.65 -10.06 -1.65
C VAL A 82 -14.31 -11.25 -2.32
N GLY A 83 -14.39 -11.26 -3.66
CA GLY A 83 -14.96 -12.37 -4.40
C GLY A 83 -14.23 -13.69 -4.17
N ARG A 84 -12.89 -13.65 -4.08
CA ARG A 84 -12.08 -14.82 -3.70
C ARG A 84 -12.38 -15.31 -2.28
N ALA A 85 -12.48 -14.40 -1.31
CA ALA A 85 -12.75 -14.76 0.08
C ALA A 85 -14.17 -15.34 0.24
N LEU A 86 -15.17 -14.77 -0.43
CA LEU A 86 -16.52 -15.33 -0.47
C LEU A 86 -16.55 -16.70 -1.14
N ALA A 87 -15.83 -16.89 -2.24
CA ALA A 87 -15.77 -18.19 -2.92
C ALA A 87 -15.14 -19.28 -2.04
N GLU A 88 -14.15 -18.93 -1.20
CA GLU A 88 -13.54 -19.83 -0.23
C GLU A 88 -14.54 -20.28 0.85
N ASP A 89 -15.28 -19.34 1.44
CA ASP A 89 -16.14 -19.58 2.61
C ASP A 89 -17.53 -20.13 2.22
N VAL A 90 -18.14 -19.59 1.15
CA VAL A 90 -19.49 -19.97 0.72
C VAL A 90 -19.49 -21.23 -0.15
N GLY A 91 -18.48 -21.40 -1.01
CA GLY A 91 -18.40 -22.55 -1.91
C GLY A 91 -19.70 -22.78 -2.72
N SER A 92 -20.35 -23.92 -2.51
CA SER A 92 -21.64 -24.27 -3.16
C SER A 92 -22.87 -23.65 -2.50
N GLY A 93 -22.72 -22.98 -1.35
CA GLY A 93 -23.79 -22.34 -0.59
C GLY A 93 -23.68 -22.57 0.93
N ASP A 94 -24.30 -21.65 1.69
CA ASP A 94 -24.38 -21.73 3.16
C ASP A 94 -25.56 -22.63 3.60
N ILE A 95 -25.23 -23.88 3.96
CA ILE A 95 -26.20 -24.88 4.40
C ILE A 95 -26.90 -24.50 5.72
N THR A 96 -26.27 -23.66 6.56
CA THR A 96 -26.84 -23.25 7.86
C THR A 96 -27.75 -22.04 7.66
N GLY A 97 -27.32 -21.06 6.87
CA GLY A 97 -28.14 -19.92 6.46
C GLY A 97 -29.40 -20.34 5.71
N ALA A 98 -29.35 -21.43 4.93
CA ALA A 98 -30.49 -21.99 4.21
C ALA A 98 -31.62 -22.52 5.11
N LEU A 99 -31.40 -22.68 6.42
CA LEU A 99 -32.44 -23.07 7.37
C LEU A 99 -33.44 -21.93 7.67
N LEU A 100 -33.09 -20.69 7.32
CA LEU A 100 -33.90 -19.51 7.61
C LEU A 100 -34.93 -19.25 6.49
N PRO A 101 -36.13 -18.73 6.83
CA PRO A 101 -37.06 -18.25 5.83
C PRO A 101 -36.43 -17.18 4.93
N ALA A 102 -36.67 -17.26 3.62
CA ALA A 102 -36.07 -16.36 2.62
C ALA A 102 -36.49 -14.88 2.79
N ASP A 103 -37.62 -14.64 3.44
CA ASP A 103 -38.20 -13.34 3.73
C ASP A 103 -37.84 -12.80 5.13
N LEU A 104 -37.20 -13.60 5.98
CA LEU A 104 -36.80 -13.19 7.32
C LEU A 104 -35.83 -11.99 7.24
N GLN A 105 -36.25 -10.86 7.79
CA GLN A 105 -35.41 -9.67 7.96
C GLN A 105 -34.64 -9.75 9.27
N ALA A 106 -33.53 -9.03 9.36
CA ALA A 106 -32.76 -8.86 10.58
C ALA A 106 -32.09 -7.49 10.62
N SER A 107 -31.80 -7.06 11.84
CA SER A 107 -30.87 -5.97 12.12
C SER A 107 -29.59 -6.53 12.73
N ALA A 108 -28.44 -5.90 12.47
CA ALA A 108 -27.18 -6.28 13.08
C ALA A 108 -26.41 -5.08 13.62
N GLU A 109 -25.69 -5.27 14.72
CA GLU A 109 -24.79 -4.26 15.29
C GLU A 109 -23.36 -4.79 15.28
N LEU A 110 -22.46 -4.03 14.65
CA LEU A 110 -21.02 -4.25 14.68
C LEU A 110 -20.42 -3.51 15.87
N ILE A 111 -19.76 -4.24 16.76
CA ILE A 111 -19.19 -3.71 18.00
C ILE A 111 -17.71 -4.12 18.09
N SER A 112 -16.85 -3.20 18.56
CA SER A 112 -15.48 -3.56 18.96
C SER A 112 -15.41 -3.96 20.42
N ARG A 113 -14.57 -4.93 20.75
CA ARG A 113 -14.33 -5.36 22.14
C ARG A 113 -13.05 -4.77 22.73
N GLU A 114 -12.25 -4.06 21.94
CA GLU A 114 -11.04 -3.39 22.39
C GLU A 114 -10.89 -2.01 21.72
N SER A 115 -9.94 -1.21 22.20
CA SER A 115 -9.60 0.05 21.52
C SER A 115 -8.76 -0.25 20.28
N ALA A 116 -9.06 0.44 19.17
CA ALA A 116 -8.42 0.19 17.87
C ALA A 116 -8.54 1.41 16.95
N VAL A 117 -7.95 1.32 15.76
CA VAL A 117 -8.23 2.22 14.63
C VAL A 117 -9.09 1.47 13.62
N LEU A 118 -10.23 2.05 13.24
CA LEU A 118 -11.12 1.49 12.23
C LEU A 118 -10.43 1.49 10.87
N CYS A 119 -10.42 0.35 10.19
CA CYS A 119 -9.97 0.26 8.81
C CYS A 119 -10.61 -0.95 8.11
N GLY A 120 -11.07 -0.74 6.88
CA GLY A 120 -11.55 -1.81 6.00
C GLY A 120 -13.03 -1.71 5.63
N ILE A 121 -13.67 -0.55 5.86
CA ILE A 121 -15.07 -0.30 5.48
C ILE A 121 -15.35 -0.73 4.03
N PRO A 122 -14.53 -0.36 3.01
CA PRO A 122 -14.79 -0.74 1.62
C PRO A 122 -14.84 -2.26 1.38
N TRP A 123 -14.03 -3.05 2.10
CA TRP A 123 -14.06 -4.51 2.00
C TRP A 123 -15.29 -5.09 2.69
N PHE A 124 -15.64 -4.56 3.86
CA PHE A 124 -16.81 -4.97 4.61
C PHE A 124 -18.10 -4.73 3.79
N ASP A 125 -18.26 -3.52 3.23
CA ASP A 125 -19.43 -3.20 2.40
C ASP A 125 -19.45 -4.03 1.11
N ALA A 126 -18.29 -4.25 0.48
CA ALA A 126 -18.20 -5.07 -0.73
C ALA A 126 -18.61 -6.54 -0.50
N VAL A 127 -18.39 -7.10 0.70
CA VAL A 127 -18.86 -8.45 1.05
C VAL A 127 -20.38 -8.52 0.98
N PHE A 128 -21.07 -7.61 1.67
CA PHE A 128 -22.53 -7.62 1.70
C PHE A 128 -23.13 -7.21 0.35
N ALA A 129 -22.51 -6.29 -0.38
CA ALA A 129 -22.95 -5.90 -1.72
C ALA A 129 -22.89 -7.07 -2.72
N GLN A 130 -21.88 -7.94 -2.62
CA GLN A 130 -21.77 -9.14 -3.48
C GLN A 130 -22.77 -10.24 -3.09
N LEU A 131 -23.20 -10.30 -1.83
CA LEU A 131 -24.17 -11.28 -1.36
C LEU A 131 -25.63 -10.84 -1.58
N CYS A 132 -25.96 -9.59 -1.27
CA CYS A 132 -27.32 -9.07 -1.39
C CYS A 132 -27.37 -7.54 -1.41
N ALA A 133 -27.86 -6.98 -2.53
CA ALA A 133 -28.05 -5.53 -2.69
C ALA A 133 -29.12 -4.91 -1.76
N ARG A 134 -29.87 -5.73 -1.00
CA ARG A 134 -30.86 -5.26 -0.01
C ARG A 134 -30.27 -5.07 1.39
N ILE A 135 -28.98 -5.37 1.58
CA ILE A 135 -28.31 -5.07 2.84
C ILE A 135 -27.84 -3.62 2.81
N GLU A 136 -28.24 -2.87 3.82
CA GLU A 136 -27.83 -1.49 4.04
C GLU A 136 -26.88 -1.44 5.23
N THR A 137 -25.83 -0.62 5.13
CA THR A 137 -24.85 -0.38 6.20
C THR A 137 -24.87 1.09 6.61
N ASP A 138 -24.94 1.36 7.91
CA ASP A 138 -24.93 2.70 8.51
C ASP A 138 -23.74 2.82 9.45
N TRP A 139 -22.67 3.45 8.94
CA TRP A 139 -21.39 3.61 9.63
C TRP A 139 -21.37 4.87 10.50
N ALA A 140 -21.07 4.70 11.79
CA ALA A 140 -20.91 5.81 12.73
C ALA A 140 -19.52 6.48 12.63
N LEU A 141 -18.56 5.81 12.01
CA LEU A 141 -17.15 6.21 11.92
C LEU A 141 -16.62 5.98 10.50
N ALA A 142 -15.58 6.73 10.13
CA ALA A 142 -14.85 6.53 8.89
C ALA A 142 -13.53 5.76 9.14
N ASP A 143 -12.97 5.17 8.08
CA ASP A 143 -11.65 4.54 8.13
C ASP A 143 -10.59 5.55 8.59
N GLY A 144 -9.73 5.13 9.52
CA GLY A 144 -8.74 5.94 10.22
C GLY A 144 -9.21 6.53 11.57
N ALA A 145 -10.50 6.42 11.90
CA ALA A 145 -11.03 6.88 13.20
C ALA A 145 -10.61 5.98 14.36
N ASP A 146 -10.41 6.57 15.53
CA ASP A 146 -10.16 5.83 16.77
C ASP A 146 -11.47 5.23 17.31
N ILE A 147 -11.38 3.98 17.78
CA ILE A 147 -12.46 3.21 18.38
C ILE A 147 -12.15 2.98 19.86
N THR A 148 -13.19 3.04 20.69
CA THR A 148 -13.15 2.62 22.09
C THR A 148 -13.80 1.24 22.28
N ALA A 149 -13.38 0.51 23.31
CA ALA A 149 -13.96 -0.79 23.64
C ALA A 149 -15.48 -0.70 23.90
N ASN A 150 -16.23 -1.68 23.40
CA ASN A 150 -17.69 -1.79 23.42
C ASN A 150 -18.44 -0.72 22.60
N GLN A 151 -17.75 0.06 21.78
CA GLN A 151 -18.40 1.01 20.88
C GLN A 151 -19.10 0.29 19.72
N THR A 152 -20.34 0.68 19.44
CA THR A 152 -21.04 0.31 18.21
C THR A 152 -20.50 1.16 17.05
N ILE A 153 -20.06 0.50 15.99
CA ILE A 153 -19.34 1.12 14.86
C ILE A 153 -20.23 1.22 13.62
N CYS A 154 -21.05 0.19 13.39
CA CYS A 154 -21.92 0.10 12.23
C CYS A 154 -23.21 -0.62 12.60
N ARG A 155 -24.30 -0.21 11.97
CA ARG A 155 -25.58 -0.92 11.99
C ARG A 155 -25.88 -1.43 10.60
N LEU A 156 -26.40 -2.65 10.50
CA LEU A 156 -26.80 -3.25 9.25
C LEU A 156 -28.27 -3.64 9.31
N THR A 157 -28.97 -3.55 8.19
CA THR A 157 -30.34 -4.04 8.04
C THR A 157 -30.49 -4.77 6.72
N GLY A 158 -31.27 -5.87 6.71
CA GLY A 158 -31.58 -6.59 5.50
C GLY A 158 -31.97 -8.05 5.74
N PRO A 159 -31.95 -8.89 4.70
CA PRO A 159 -32.30 -10.30 4.81
C PRO A 159 -31.34 -11.07 5.74
N ALA A 160 -31.90 -11.84 6.67
CA ALA A 160 -31.15 -12.50 7.75
C ALA A 160 -30.11 -13.51 7.23
N ALA A 161 -30.45 -14.32 6.24
CA ALA A 161 -29.54 -15.34 5.70
C ALA A 161 -28.26 -14.72 5.09
N PRO A 162 -28.34 -13.77 4.13
CA PRO A 162 -27.16 -13.06 3.62
C PRO A 162 -26.34 -12.32 4.68
N LEU A 163 -26.98 -11.74 5.71
CA LEU A 163 -26.26 -11.10 6.83
C LEU A 163 -25.38 -12.11 7.58
N LEU A 164 -25.92 -13.30 7.87
CA LEU A 164 -25.19 -14.37 8.56
C LEU A 164 -24.11 -15.00 7.67
N THR A 165 -24.41 -15.24 6.39
CA THR A 165 -23.44 -15.77 5.42
C THR A 165 -22.25 -14.83 5.24
N GLY A 166 -22.48 -13.51 5.20
CA GLY A 166 -21.41 -12.52 5.03
C GLY A 166 -20.59 -12.21 6.29
N GLU A 167 -21.09 -12.56 7.47
CA GLU A 167 -20.52 -12.15 8.76
C GLU A 167 -19.02 -12.46 8.84
N ARG A 168 -18.63 -13.72 8.64
CA ARG A 168 -17.26 -14.15 8.89
C ARG A 168 -16.28 -13.51 7.91
N THR A 169 -16.61 -13.51 6.62
CA THR A 169 -15.78 -12.90 5.60
C THR A 169 -15.63 -11.38 5.82
N ALA A 170 -16.72 -10.67 6.12
CA ALA A 170 -16.69 -9.23 6.37
C ALA A 170 -15.86 -8.88 7.63
N LEU A 171 -16.05 -9.61 8.72
CA LEU A 171 -15.27 -9.42 9.94
C LEU A 171 -13.79 -9.75 9.71
N ASN A 172 -13.44 -10.82 8.99
CA ASN A 172 -12.04 -11.18 8.75
C ASN A 172 -11.26 -10.05 8.06
N PHE A 173 -11.85 -9.38 7.05
CA PHE A 173 -11.24 -8.20 6.43
C PHE A 173 -11.10 -7.05 7.44
N LEU A 174 -12.20 -6.67 8.08
CA LEU A 174 -12.21 -5.52 8.98
C LEU A 174 -11.24 -5.69 10.16
N GLN A 175 -11.24 -6.86 10.79
CA GLN A 175 -10.35 -7.20 11.92
C GLN A 175 -8.87 -7.19 11.50
N THR A 176 -8.55 -7.73 10.32
CA THR A 176 -7.18 -7.76 9.78
C THR A 176 -6.67 -6.36 9.48
N LEU A 177 -7.45 -5.57 8.75
CA LEU A 177 -7.04 -4.23 8.31
C LEU A 177 -7.02 -3.25 9.47
N SER A 178 -8.00 -3.29 10.36
CA SER A 178 -7.99 -2.51 11.60
C SER A 178 -6.78 -2.87 12.49
N GLY A 179 -6.37 -4.14 12.51
CA GLY A 179 -5.14 -4.57 13.21
C GLY A 179 -3.88 -3.89 12.66
N THR A 180 -3.71 -3.88 11.33
CA THR A 180 -2.61 -3.16 10.68
C THR A 180 -2.69 -1.65 10.91
N ALA A 181 -3.86 -1.03 10.80
CA ALA A 181 -4.05 0.41 11.00
C ALA A 181 -3.77 0.82 12.46
N THR A 182 -4.19 0.01 13.43
CA THR A 182 -3.91 0.22 14.86
C THR A 182 -2.41 0.21 15.13
N LEU A 183 -1.71 -0.81 14.61
CA LEU A 183 -0.25 -0.89 14.73
C LEU A 183 0.44 0.30 14.06
N ALA A 184 0.00 0.69 12.87
CA ALA A 184 0.54 1.87 12.18
C ALA A 184 0.33 3.16 12.98
N ARG A 185 -0.84 3.35 13.61
CA ARG A 185 -1.12 4.49 14.49
C ARG A 185 -0.16 4.55 15.67
N GLU A 186 0.14 3.41 16.28
CA GLU A 186 1.11 3.34 17.38
C GLU A 186 2.51 3.79 16.93
N TYR A 187 2.96 3.36 15.75
CA TYR A 187 4.25 3.76 15.17
C TYR A 187 4.29 5.24 14.76
N ALA A 188 3.24 5.75 14.12
CA ALA A 188 3.13 7.16 13.75
C ALA A 188 3.15 8.06 14.99
N ASN A 189 2.47 7.65 16.06
CA ASN A 189 2.47 8.37 17.33
C ASN A 189 3.86 8.37 17.99
N ALA A 190 4.56 7.25 17.92
CA ALA A 190 5.87 7.07 18.54
C ALA A 190 6.99 7.91 17.91
N VAL A 191 6.82 8.46 16.70
CA VAL A 191 7.80 9.39 16.07
C VAL A 191 7.28 10.82 15.92
N ARG A 192 6.15 11.13 16.54
CA ARG A 192 5.53 12.46 16.43
C ARG A 192 6.49 13.55 16.91
N GLY A 193 6.67 14.57 16.08
CA GLY A 193 7.52 15.73 16.39
C GLY A 193 9.00 15.57 16.03
N THR A 194 9.46 14.42 15.51
CA THR A 194 10.84 14.28 15.03
C THR A 194 11.04 14.72 13.58
N GLY A 195 9.95 14.81 12.80
CA GLY A 195 9.99 15.04 11.35
C GLY A 195 10.18 13.76 10.52
N THR A 196 10.54 12.65 11.17
CA THR A 196 10.68 11.32 10.53
C THR A 196 9.33 10.72 10.21
N ARG A 197 9.22 10.06 9.06
CA ARG A 197 8.02 9.33 8.64
C ARG A 197 8.25 7.82 8.67
N ILE A 198 7.24 7.09 9.12
CA ILE A 198 7.28 5.62 9.10
C ILE A 198 6.77 5.11 7.75
N LEU A 199 7.55 4.24 7.12
CA LEU A 199 7.21 3.58 5.86
C LEU A 199 6.84 2.11 6.06
N ASP A 200 5.89 1.63 5.28
CA ASP A 200 5.66 0.20 5.10
C ASP A 200 6.72 -0.46 4.20
N THR A 201 6.50 -1.72 3.82
CA THR A 201 7.37 -2.44 2.89
C THR A 201 6.57 -3.33 1.95
N ARG A 202 7.26 -4.10 1.10
CA ARG A 202 6.66 -5.20 0.32
C ARG A 202 6.53 -6.52 1.10
N LYS A 203 6.93 -6.56 2.38
CA LYS A 203 6.77 -7.71 3.28
C LYS A 203 5.33 -7.72 3.80
N THR A 204 4.41 -8.17 2.98
CA THR A 204 2.96 -8.12 3.21
C THR A 204 2.37 -9.54 3.20
N LEU A 205 1.18 -9.71 3.75
CA LEU A 205 0.41 -10.93 3.55
C LEU A 205 0.14 -11.12 2.04
N PRO A 206 0.36 -12.32 1.48
CA PRO A 206 0.06 -12.59 0.08
C PRO A 206 -1.40 -12.30 -0.26
N GLY A 207 -1.65 -11.63 -1.39
CA GLY A 207 -2.99 -11.24 -1.84
C GLY A 207 -3.58 -9.99 -1.18
N LEU A 208 -3.01 -9.49 -0.07
CA LEU A 208 -3.56 -8.35 0.68
C LEU A 208 -2.66 -7.10 0.65
N ARG A 209 -1.75 -6.98 -0.32
CA ARG A 209 -0.77 -5.88 -0.34
C ARG A 209 -1.43 -4.50 -0.38
N THR A 210 -2.30 -4.27 -1.35
CA THR A 210 -3.02 -3.01 -1.52
C THR A 210 -3.85 -2.67 -0.28
N ALA A 211 -4.55 -3.66 0.28
CA ALA A 211 -5.35 -3.54 1.49
C ALA A 211 -4.51 -3.19 2.74
N GLN A 212 -3.37 -3.85 2.94
CA GLN A 212 -2.48 -3.53 4.07
C GLN A 212 -1.82 -2.17 3.90
N LYS A 213 -1.45 -1.77 2.67
CA LYS A 213 -0.94 -0.42 2.39
C LYS A 213 -2.01 0.65 2.62
N TYR A 214 -3.27 0.35 2.29
CA TYR A 214 -4.42 1.20 2.66
C TYR A 214 -4.52 1.36 4.18
N ALA A 215 -4.42 0.27 4.93
CA ALA A 215 -4.47 0.27 6.38
C ALA A 215 -3.30 1.03 7.04
N VAL A 216 -2.09 0.92 6.50
CA VAL A 216 -0.92 1.72 6.92
C VAL A 216 -1.22 3.22 6.80
N ARG A 217 -1.84 3.65 5.70
CA ARG A 217 -2.25 5.06 5.52
C ARG A 217 -3.34 5.48 6.49
N CYS A 218 -4.34 4.64 6.74
CA CYS A 218 -5.40 4.91 7.73
C CYS A 218 -4.82 5.11 9.14
N GLY A 219 -3.80 4.33 9.51
CA GLY A 219 -3.06 4.49 10.77
C GLY A 219 -2.17 5.75 10.83
N GLY A 220 -1.97 6.46 9.71
CA GLY A 220 -1.14 7.67 9.66
C GLY A 220 0.34 7.42 9.34
N CYS A 221 0.70 6.21 8.92
CA CYS A 221 2.01 5.92 8.34
C CYS A 221 2.01 6.18 6.82
N HIS A 222 3.14 5.96 6.16
CA HIS A 222 3.34 6.24 4.75
C HIS A 222 3.70 4.98 3.97
N ASN A 223 3.38 5.00 2.67
CA ASN A 223 3.67 3.86 1.80
C ASN A 223 5.04 4.07 1.15
N HIS A 224 5.89 3.05 1.21
CA HIS A 224 6.98 2.86 0.26
C HIS A 224 6.39 2.42 -1.10
N ARG A 225 7.24 2.13 -2.10
CA ARG A 225 6.81 1.60 -3.40
C ARG A 225 5.84 0.42 -3.25
N LEU A 226 4.85 0.35 -4.12
CA LEU A 226 3.82 -0.68 -4.14
C LEU A 226 4.40 -2.02 -4.59
N GLY A 227 5.29 -2.02 -5.58
CA GLY A 227 5.82 -3.22 -6.21
C GLY A 227 7.24 -3.05 -6.74
N LEU A 228 7.62 -3.91 -7.67
CA LEU A 228 8.89 -3.78 -8.40
C LEU A 228 8.79 -2.79 -9.58
N TYR A 229 7.58 -2.35 -9.92
CA TYR A 229 7.26 -1.60 -11.13
C TYR A 229 7.23 -0.08 -10.93
N ASP A 230 7.17 0.39 -9.70
CA ASP A 230 6.94 1.81 -9.35
C ASP A 230 8.06 2.42 -8.49
N GLY A 231 9.14 1.69 -8.24
CA GLY A 231 10.29 2.23 -7.50
C GLY A 231 11.56 1.42 -7.73
N VAL A 232 12.67 2.12 -7.94
CA VAL A 232 14.00 1.50 -8.07
C VAL A 232 14.64 1.40 -6.69
N LEU A 233 15.05 0.18 -6.32
CA LEU A 233 15.88 -0.07 -5.13
C LEU A 233 17.08 -0.91 -5.56
N ILE A 234 18.24 -0.28 -5.64
CA ILE A 234 19.52 -0.90 -5.93
C ILE A 234 20.05 -1.50 -4.62
N LYS A 235 20.54 -2.73 -4.71
CA LYS A 235 21.14 -3.52 -3.61
C LYS A 235 22.47 -4.08 -4.10
N GLU A 236 23.25 -4.69 -3.22
CA GLU A 236 24.53 -5.33 -3.55
C GLU A 236 24.48 -6.19 -4.82
N ASN A 237 23.51 -7.10 -4.94
CA ASN A 237 23.36 -7.95 -6.12
C ASN A 237 23.21 -7.19 -7.45
N HIS A 238 22.54 -6.04 -7.42
CA HIS A 238 22.37 -5.19 -8.59
C HIS A 238 23.66 -4.45 -8.95
N ILE A 239 24.42 -4.02 -7.93
CA ILE A 239 25.72 -3.38 -8.10
C ILE A 239 26.71 -4.37 -8.72
N LEU A 240 26.76 -5.60 -8.21
CA LEU A 240 27.58 -6.68 -8.75
C LEU A 240 27.21 -6.98 -10.22
N ALA A 241 25.91 -7.09 -10.52
CA ALA A 241 25.45 -7.34 -11.89
C ALA A 241 25.77 -6.19 -12.86
N ALA A 242 25.74 -4.94 -12.38
CA ALA A 242 26.07 -3.75 -13.16
C ALA A 242 27.59 -3.47 -13.22
N GLY A 243 28.40 -4.17 -12.43
CA GLY A 243 29.84 -4.00 -12.28
C GLY A 243 30.28 -2.84 -11.38
N SER A 244 29.44 -1.82 -11.18
CA SER A 244 29.70 -0.75 -10.21
C SER A 244 28.43 0.03 -9.86
N LEU A 245 28.44 0.69 -8.70
CA LEU A 245 27.31 1.51 -8.23
C LEU A 245 27.01 2.70 -9.16
N PRO A 246 28.00 3.49 -9.63
CA PRO A 246 27.73 4.56 -10.60
C PRO A 246 27.09 4.05 -11.89
N THR A 247 27.47 2.86 -12.35
CA THR A 247 26.86 2.24 -13.52
C THR A 247 25.43 1.79 -13.23
N ALA A 248 25.17 1.17 -12.07
CA ALA A 248 23.83 0.77 -11.66
C ALA A 248 22.87 1.96 -11.60
N VAL A 249 23.27 3.07 -10.96
CA VAL A 249 22.46 4.29 -10.87
C VAL A 249 22.21 4.91 -12.24
N ARG A 250 23.25 4.99 -13.10
CA ARG A 250 23.11 5.50 -14.47
C ARG A 250 22.11 4.67 -15.29
N LEU A 251 22.22 3.34 -15.23
CA LEU A 251 21.31 2.44 -15.93
C LEU A 251 19.87 2.56 -15.40
N ALA A 252 19.70 2.66 -14.08
CA ALA A 252 18.40 2.86 -13.46
C ALA A 252 17.72 4.15 -13.94
N ARG A 253 18.44 5.27 -13.94
CA ARG A 253 17.92 6.58 -14.40
C ARG A 253 17.59 6.58 -15.90
N ALA A 254 18.43 5.95 -16.71
CA ALA A 254 18.19 5.85 -18.16
C ALA A 254 16.98 4.96 -18.49
N GLY A 255 16.82 3.85 -17.76
CA GLY A 255 15.72 2.91 -17.96
C GLY A 255 14.39 3.36 -17.38
N ASN A 256 14.40 4.24 -16.37
CA ASN A 256 13.20 4.66 -15.64
C ASN A 256 13.17 6.18 -15.40
N PRO A 257 13.06 7.01 -16.46
CA PRO A 257 13.01 8.46 -16.30
C PRO A 257 11.88 8.89 -15.36
N GLY A 258 12.19 9.72 -14.37
CA GLY A 258 11.22 10.26 -13.40
C GLY A 258 10.92 9.38 -12.20
N ILE A 259 11.45 8.15 -12.12
CA ILE A 259 11.33 7.29 -10.93
C ILE A 259 12.54 7.54 -10.00
N PRO A 260 12.33 7.81 -8.70
CA PRO A 260 13.42 7.95 -7.74
C PRO A 260 14.29 6.68 -7.68
N VAL A 261 15.61 6.88 -7.59
CA VAL A 261 16.59 5.81 -7.43
C VAL A 261 17.01 5.73 -5.96
N GLU A 262 16.59 4.65 -5.31
CA GLU A 262 17.01 4.30 -3.96
C GLU A 262 18.20 3.33 -4.00
N VAL A 263 19.17 3.52 -3.10
CA VAL A 263 20.34 2.64 -2.95
C VAL A 263 20.43 2.16 -1.51
N GLU A 264 20.47 0.85 -1.31
CA GLU A 264 20.76 0.20 -0.04
C GLU A 264 22.27 0.19 0.21
N VAL A 265 22.68 0.58 1.43
CA VAL A 265 24.07 0.62 1.87
C VAL A 265 24.21 0.00 3.26
N GLU A 266 25.34 -0.65 3.48
CA GLU A 266 25.72 -1.32 4.73
C GLU A 266 26.94 -0.66 5.40
N SER A 267 27.48 0.42 4.82
CA SER A 267 28.62 1.15 5.38
C SER A 267 28.65 2.64 5.02
N LEU A 268 29.42 3.42 5.76
CA LEU A 268 29.64 4.85 5.46
C LEU A 268 30.46 5.07 4.18
N GLU A 269 31.23 4.08 3.74
CA GLU A 269 31.95 4.13 2.46
C GLU A 269 30.95 4.03 1.30
N GLU A 270 30.05 3.05 1.37
CA GLU A 270 28.97 2.88 0.40
C GLU A 270 28.02 4.07 0.37
N LEU A 271 27.69 4.66 1.52
CA LEU A 271 26.93 5.91 1.61
C LEU A 271 27.58 7.02 0.76
N ARG A 272 28.90 7.24 0.93
CA ARG A 272 29.62 8.26 0.15
C ARG A 272 29.61 7.95 -1.35
N ALA A 273 29.73 6.68 -1.72
CA ALA A 273 29.66 6.25 -3.11
C ALA A 273 28.24 6.46 -3.71
N ALA A 274 27.19 6.20 -2.93
CA ALA A 274 25.80 6.42 -3.33
C ALA A 274 25.49 7.90 -3.51
N LEU A 275 25.94 8.76 -2.59
CA LEU A 275 25.86 10.21 -2.70
C LEU A 275 26.59 10.72 -3.95
N ALA A 276 27.83 10.29 -4.17
CA ALA A 276 28.60 10.67 -5.34
C ALA A 276 27.98 10.19 -6.67
N SER A 277 27.22 9.09 -6.63
CA SER A 277 26.47 8.57 -7.77
C SER A 277 25.14 9.30 -8.01
N GLY A 278 24.73 10.19 -7.10
CA GLY A 278 23.49 10.95 -7.19
C GLY A 278 22.25 10.10 -6.92
N ALA A 279 22.29 9.21 -5.93
CA ALA A 279 21.10 8.51 -5.43
C ALA A 279 20.08 9.52 -4.86
N ASP A 280 18.78 9.29 -5.09
CA ASP A 280 17.71 10.15 -4.58
C ASP A 280 17.40 9.84 -3.11
N ILE A 281 17.46 8.54 -2.78
CA ILE A 281 17.18 7.99 -1.44
C ILE A 281 18.30 7.00 -1.12
N ILE A 282 18.77 6.99 0.14
CA ILE A 282 19.77 6.04 0.61
C ILE A 282 19.20 5.32 1.83
N LEU A 283 19.11 4.00 1.70
CA LEU A 283 18.61 3.10 2.73
C LEU A 283 19.80 2.56 3.53
N LEU A 284 19.85 2.92 4.81
CA LEU A 284 20.84 2.51 5.79
C LEU A 284 20.40 1.17 6.41
N ASP A 285 20.94 0.04 5.95
CA ASP A 285 20.50 -1.28 6.41
C ASP A 285 21.30 -1.77 7.62
N ASN A 286 20.59 -2.05 8.73
CA ASN A 286 21.14 -2.61 9.97
C ASN A 286 22.36 -1.84 10.55
N LEU A 287 22.47 -0.53 10.29
CA LEU A 287 23.55 0.29 10.85
C LEU A 287 23.33 0.62 12.33
N PRO A 288 24.38 0.62 13.17
CA PRO A 288 24.30 1.13 14.54
C PRO A 288 23.90 2.61 14.59
N ILE A 289 23.21 3.01 15.66
CA ILE A 289 22.68 4.38 15.81
C ILE A 289 23.77 5.48 15.70
N GLU A 290 24.98 5.23 16.20
CA GLU A 290 26.09 6.20 16.09
C GLU A 290 26.55 6.35 14.63
N THR A 291 26.60 5.24 13.88
CA THR A 291 26.88 5.25 12.44
C THR A 291 25.77 5.97 11.68
N ILE A 292 24.50 5.82 12.07
CA ILE A 292 23.39 6.54 11.46
C ILE A 292 23.53 8.06 11.66
N LYS A 293 23.91 8.52 12.87
CA LYS A 293 24.15 9.96 13.11
C LYS A 293 25.28 10.50 12.25
N GLU A 294 26.36 9.73 12.10
CA GLU A 294 27.45 10.10 11.19
C GLU A 294 26.99 10.13 9.74
N ALA A 295 26.18 9.16 9.31
CA ALA A 295 25.57 9.13 7.98
C ALA A 295 24.71 10.37 7.70
N VAL A 296 23.88 10.79 8.66
CA VAL A 296 23.08 12.02 8.58
C VAL A 296 23.99 13.25 8.42
N ALA A 297 25.08 13.33 9.19
CA ALA A 297 26.05 14.43 9.10
C ALA A 297 26.77 14.47 7.73
N ILE A 298 27.18 13.30 7.21
CA ILE A 298 27.81 13.17 5.88
C ILE A 298 26.83 13.54 4.77
N ASN A 299 25.58 13.10 4.87
CA ASN A 299 24.56 13.35 3.87
C ASN A 299 24.29 14.85 3.70
N ALA A 300 24.21 15.60 4.81
CA ALA A 300 24.00 17.06 4.80
C ALA A 300 22.82 17.51 3.89
N GLY A 301 21.79 16.66 3.77
CA GLY A 301 20.58 16.92 2.98
C GLY A 301 20.72 16.68 1.47
N GLN A 302 21.79 16.03 1.00
CA GLN A 302 22.00 15.71 -0.43
C GLN A 302 21.03 14.66 -0.97
N ALA A 303 20.68 13.67 -0.15
CA ALA A 303 19.69 12.63 -0.44
C ALA A 303 18.72 12.46 0.74
N LYS A 304 17.60 11.78 0.51
CA LYS A 304 16.74 11.32 1.60
C LYS A 304 17.35 10.09 2.27
N LEU A 305 17.27 10.02 3.60
CA LEU A 305 17.76 8.87 4.35
C LEU A 305 16.61 8.02 4.88
N GLU A 306 16.68 6.72 4.60
CA GLU A 306 15.79 5.71 5.14
C GLU A 306 16.59 4.80 6.08
N ILE A 307 16.09 4.57 7.29
CA ILE A 307 16.63 3.54 8.19
C ILE A 307 15.82 2.25 8.00
N SER A 308 16.51 1.13 7.80
CA SER A 308 15.94 -0.20 7.70
C SER A 308 16.69 -1.20 8.59
N GLY A 309 16.05 -2.33 8.85
CA GLY A 309 16.68 -3.47 9.51
C GLY A 309 16.32 -3.58 10.99
N GLY A 310 15.65 -4.68 11.36
CA GLY A 310 15.41 -5.05 12.77
C GLY A 310 14.75 -3.98 13.66
N VAL A 311 14.03 -3.00 13.10
CA VAL A 311 13.51 -1.86 13.87
C VAL A 311 12.43 -2.31 14.85
N GLU A 312 12.82 -2.39 16.12
CA GLU A 312 11.92 -2.64 17.24
C GLU A 312 11.27 -1.34 17.72
N ARG A 313 10.09 -1.46 18.33
CA ARG A 313 9.30 -0.32 18.81
C ARG A 313 10.07 0.51 19.83
N GLN A 314 10.81 -0.13 20.74
CA GLN A 314 11.54 0.56 21.80
C GLN A 314 12.64 1.49 21.25
N GLU A 315 13.23 1.15 20.11
CA GLU A 315 14.31 1.92 19.49
C GLU A 315 13.80 3.02 18.55
N LEU A 316 12.51 2.97 18.16
CA LEU A 316 11.94 3.83 17.13
C LEU A 316 12.13 5.32 17.41
N TRP A 317 11.90 5.76 18.66
CA TRP A 317 12.10 7.16 19.05
C TRP A 317 13.57 7.59 18.96
N ARG A 318 14.50 6.70 19.34
CA ARG A 318 15.94 6.99 19.31
C ARG A 318 16.42 7.11 17.86
N LEU A 319 15.98 6.19 17.00
CA LEU A 319 16.27 6.21 15.57
C LEU A 319 15.69 7.46 14.89
N ALA A 320 14.43 7.80 15.17
CA ALA A 320 13.78 8.97 14.58
C ALA A 320 14.48 10.30 14.96
N ARG A 321 15.09 10.37 16.15
CA ARG A 321 15.85 11.56 16.58
C ARG A 321 17.25 11.67 15.97
N THR A 322 17.70 10.70 15.18
CA THR A 322 18.97 10.82 14.45
C THR A 322 18.90 11.86 13.33
N GLY A 323 17.71 12.19 12.86
CA GLY A 323 17.48 13.13 11.76
C GLY A 323 17.27 12.47 10.40
N ALA A 324 17.11 11.14 10.34
CA ALA A 324 16.69 10.46 9.11
C ALA A 324 15.25 10.83 8.72
N ASP A 325 15.01 10.92 7.41
CA ASP A 325 13.70 11.26 6.85
C ASP A 325 12.69 10.13 7.06
N TYR A 326 13.14 8.88 6.91
CA TYR A 326 12.28 7.70 6.90
C TYR A 326 12.79 6.58 7.79
N ILE A 327 11.86 5.78 8.31
CA ILE A 327 12.13 4.48 8.91
C ILE A 327 11.17 3.47 8.31
N SER A 328 11.66 2.44 7.63
CA SER A 328 10.80 1.38 7.09
C SER A 328 10.65 0.22 8.05
N VAL A 329 9.40 -0.18 8.25
CA VAL A 329 9.02 -1.14 9.29
C VAL A 329 8.24 -2.29 8.67
N GLY A 330 8.92 -3.41 8.42
CA GLY A 330 8.30 -4.59 7.84
C GLY A 330 7.24 -5.25 8.75
N SER A 331 7.32 -5.07 10.08
CA SER A 331 6.36 -5.64 11.03
C SER A 331 4.95 -5.04 10.92
N LEU A 332 4.79 -3.86 10.31
CA LEU A 332 3.48 -3.25 10.06
C LEU A 332 2.56 -4.16 9.21
N THR A 333 3.15 -4.91 8.28
CA THR A 333 2.40 -5.64 7.25
C THR A 333 2.70 -7.13 7.18
N LYS A 334 3.87 -7.60 7.65
CA LYS A 334 4.19 -9.05 7.64
C LYS A 334 3.59 -9.80 8.84
N HIS A 335 3.17 -9.08 9.87
CA HIS A 335 2.52 -9.62 11.05
C HIS A 335 1.12 -9.02 11.17
N VAL A 336 0.21 -9.76 11.79
CA VAL A 336 -1.14 -9.30 12.08
C VAL A 336 -1.51 -9.73 13.49
N ARG A 337 -1.99 -8.77 14.28
CA ARG A 337 -2.83 -9.00 15.44
C ARG A 337 -4.20 -8.43 15.09
N ALA A 338 -5.14 -9.31 14.76
CA ALA A 338 -6.48 -8.91 14.36
C ALA A 338 -7.22 -8.25 15.54
N VAL A 339 -8.00 -7.21 15.26
CA VAL A 339 -8.85 -6.54 16.25
C VAL A 339 -10.04 -7.43 16.59
N ASP A 340 -10.47 -7.47 17.85
CA ASP A 340 -11.66 -8.23 18.24
C ASP A 340 -12.96 -7.45 17.95
N PHE A 341 -13.55 -7.72 16.78
CA PHE A 341 -14.89 -7.24 16.40
C PHE A 341 -15.95 -8.34 16.51
N SER A 342 -17.16 -7.96 16.88
CA SER A 342 -18.33 -8.85 16.97
C SER A 342 -19.49 -8.25 16.19
N LEU A 343 -20.11 -9.05 15.32
CA LEU A 343 -21.39 -8.71 14.71
C LEU A 343 -22.50 -9.41 15.50
N ARG A 344 -23.51 -8.67 15.95
CA ARG A 344 -24.66 -9.22 16.67
C ARG A 344 -25.90 -9.10 15.80
N VAL A 345 -26.35 -10.22 15.23
CA VAL A 345 -27.55 -10.26 14.39
C VAL A 345 -28.78 -10.55 15.26
N THR A 346 -29.79 -9.70 15.13
CA THR A 346 -31.10 -9.85 15.77
C THR A 346 -32.15 -10.00 14.66
N PRO A 347 -32.72 -11.21 14.47
CA PRO A 347 -33.76 -11.40 13.48
C PRO A 347 -35.03 -10.67 13.89
N ASP A 348 -35.75 -10.16 12.89
CA ASP A 348 -37.13 -9.76 13.07
C ASP A 348 -37.96 -11.00 13.45
N ARG A 349 -39.11 -10.75 14.07
CA ARG A 349 -39.91 -11.79 14.73
C ARG A 349 -40.18 -12.98 13.78
N PHE A 350 -39.84 -14.19 14.23
CA PHE A 350 -40.07 -15.40 13.46
C PHE A 350 -41.57 -15.58 13.16
N PRO A 351 -41.97 -15.88 11.91
CA PRO A 351 -43.36 -16.17 11.59
C PRO A 351 -43.88 -17.31 12.48
N GLY A 352 -44.90 -17.03 13.31
CA GLY A 352 -45.55 -18.03 14.17
C GLY A 352 -45.12 -18.08 15.65
N GLN A 353 -44.24 -17.20 16.14
CA GLN A 353 -43.95 -17.12 17.59
C GLN A 353 -44.95 -16.20 18.35
N PRO A 354 -45.53 -16.66 19.48
CA PRO A 354 -46.44 -15.84 20.30
C PRO A 354 -45.74 -14.60 20.86
N SER A 355 -46.50 -13.54 21.14
CA SER A 355 -45.94 -12.27 21.65
C SER A 355 -45.41 -12.49 23.05
N ARG A 356 -44.18 -12.05 23.30
CA ARG A 356 -43.61 -12.01 24.65
C ARG A 356 -44.42 -11.11 25.56
#